data_AF-A0A8C3C2A2-F1
#
_entry.id   AF-A0A8C3C2A2-F1
#
_cell.length_a   1.000
_cell.length_b   1.000
_cell.length_c   1.000
_cell.angle_alpha   90.00
_cell.angle_beta   90.00
_cell.angle_gamma   90.00
#
_symmetry.space_group_name_H-M   'P 1'
#
loop_
_entity.id
_entity.type
_entity.pdbx_description
1 polymer ?
#
loop_
_entity_poly.entity_id
_entity_poly.type
_entity_poly.pdbx_seq_one_letter_code
_entity_poly.pdbx_strand_id
1 'polypeptide(L)'
;MDKFKAALVLAGVGDALGYRNFSRQDNALGAKIQQELKEIGGLENLVLSPDKWPVSDNTLMHMATAEAVITDYWCLEDLYRELVRRYVDAVDKLSGRRPDPATIEGCRELKPDNYLLAWHTPFNEKGSGFGASTKAMCLGMRYWKPERLESLIEVSIECGRMTHNHPTGFLGSLCTALFVAYAIQGKPLVQWGREMMKVVPMAEEYCKKTIRHMAEYQEHWFYFEAKWQFYLEEREINEENQNKPVFPDNYDAEEREKVTAASESAQKGSELREVFSKGHTNILQLYLVPEQRESLCVFFFPKFLGKNKKLQSKVQVKCCKKAAAISPEVLKVPAVGEEVLMSNVVICSASTKLVNKLPSARAI
;
A
#
# COMPACT_ATOMS: atom_id res chain seq x y z
N MET A 1 -7.63 -3.72 -15.98
CA MET A 1 -7.28 -5.00 -15.34
C MET A 1 -5.82 -5.04 -14.89
N ASP A 2 -4.85 -4.69 -15.74
CA ASP A 2 -3.43 -4.88 -15.41
C ASP A 2 -2.93 -4.06 -14.21
N LYS A 3 -3.41 -2.82 -14.03
CA LYS A 3 -3.09 -2.00 -12.85
C LYS A 3 -3.52 -2.64 -11.53
N PHE A 4 -4.64 -3.36 -11.51
CA PHE A 4 -5.14 -4.04 -10.31
C PHE A 4 -4.29 -5.28 -9.98
N LYS A 5 -3.94 -6.06 -11.01
CA LYS A 5 -3.01 -7.20 -10.87
C LYS A 5 -1.65 -6.73 -10.37
N ALA A 6 -1.12 -5.66 -10.98
CA ALA A 6 0.15 -5.07 -10.58
C ALA A 6 0.10 -4.59 -9.13
N ALA A 7 -0.96 -3.90 -8.70
CA ALA A 7 -1.09 -3.42 -7.32
C ALA A 7 -1.02 -4.57 -6.28
N LEU A 8 -1.76 -5.67 -6.50
CA LEU A 8 -1.73 -6.82 -5.58
C LEU A 8 -0.39 -7.55 -5.60
N VAL A 9 0.16 -7.83 -6.78
CA VAL A 9 1.42 -8.57 -6.91
C VAL A 9 2.60 -7.76 -6.39
N LEU A 10 2.67 -6.46 -6.71
CA LEU A 10 3.76 -5.59 -6.27
C LEU A 10 3.67 -5.26 -4.78
N ALA A 11 2.48 -5.23 -4.18
CA ALA A 11 2.34 -5.16 -2.73
C ALA A 11 2.98 -6.39 -2.05
N GLY A 12 2.70 -7.60 -2.54
CA GLY A 12 3.33 -8.83 -2.04
C GLY A 12 4.83 -8.91 -2.29
N VAL A 13 5.30 -8.40 -3.43
CA VAL A 13 6.75 -8.28 -3.72
C VAL A 13 7.41 -7.30 -2.74
N GLY A 14 6.83 -6.11 -2.54
CA GLY A 14 7.35 -5.12 -1.60
C GLY A 14 7.41 -5.65 -0.17
N ASP A 15 6.37 -6.37 0.25
CA ASP A 15 6.33 -7.04 1.54
C ASP A 15 7.44 -8.09 1.70
N ALA A 16 7.59 -9.01 0.73
CA ALA A 16 8.65 -10.02 0.77
C ALA A 16 10.06 -9.40 0.82
N LEU A 17 10.29 -8.33 0.05
CA LEU A 17 11.54 -7.59 0.05
C LEU A 17 11.85 -6.96 1.41
N GLY A 18 10.87 -6.30 2.02
CA GLY A 18 11.00 -5.70 3.34
C GLY A 18 11.15 -6.74 4.45
N TYR A 19 10.36 -7.80 4.39
CA TYR A 19 10.27 -8.82 5.42
C TYR A 19 11.55 -9.64 5.57
N ARG A 20 12.22 -9.99 4.46
CA ARG A 20 13.48 -10.74 4.52
C ARG A 20 14.51 -10.02 5.40
N ASN A 21 14.57 -8.69 5.32
CA ASN A 21 15.50 -7.89 6.11
C ASN A 21 15.14 -7.87 7.60
N PHE A 22 13.84 -7.87 7.94
CA PHE A 22 13.34 -7.96 9.31
C PHE A 22 13.50 -9.36 9.93
N SER A 23 13.43 -10.41 9.12
CA SER A 23 13.51 -11.80 9.59
C SER A 23 14.91 -12.25 10.02
N ARG A 24 15.97 -11.53 9.62
CA ARG A 24 17.34 -11.81 10.06
C ARG A 24 17.55 -11.32 11.50
N GLN A 25 18.28 -12.09 12.30
CA GLN A 25 18.56 -11.78 13.72
C GLN A 25 19.40 -10.51 13.93
N ASP A 26 20.10 -10.05 12.89
CA ASP A 26 20.73 -8.74 12.85
C ASP A 26 19.74 -7.77 12.19
N ASN A 27 19.09 -6.91 12.97
CA ASN A 27 18.39 -5.73 12.44
C ASN A 27 19.38 -4.96 11.55
N ALA A 28 19.34 -5.20 10.24
CA ALA A 28 20.32 -4.68 9.32
C ALA A 28 20.05 -3.19 9.15
N LEU A 29 20.98 -2.36 9.65
CA LEU A 29 21.01 -0.92 9.37
C LEU A 29 20.83 -0.68 7.86
N GLY A 30 20.15 0.39 7.46
CA GLY A 30 19.81 0.67 6.06
C GLY A 30 21.02 0.60 5.11
N ALA A 31 22.22 0.94 5.61
CA ALA A 31 23.48 0.79 4.89
C ALA A 31 23.85 -0.66 4.53
N LYS A 32 23.61 -1.62 5.44
CA LYS A 32 23.86 -3.06 5.22
C LYS A 32 22.93 -3.63 4.16
N ILE A 33 21.65 -3.24 4.17
CA ILE A 33 20.67 -3.62 3.13
C ILE A 33 21.12 -3.12 1.76
N GLN A 34 21.56 -1.86 1.67
CA GLN A 34 22.06 -1.28 0.41
C GLN A 34 23.34 -1.98 -0.07
N GLN A 35 24.21 -2.40 0.84
CA GLN A 35 25.42 -3.16 0.50
C GLN A 35 25.06 -4.55 -0.06
N GLU A 36 24.20 -5.31 0.63
CA GLU A 36 23.77 -6.63 0.15
C GLU A 36 23.10 -6.53 -1.23
N LEU A 37 22.29 -5.49 -1.46
CA LEU A 37 21.69 -5.25 -2.77
C LEU A 37 22.74 -4.97 -3.85
N LYS A 38 23.81 -4.23 -3.53
CA LYS A 38 24.94 -4.00 -4.45
C LYS A 38 25.68 -5.30 -4.74
N GLU A 39 25.89 -6.17 -3.75
CA GLU A 39 26.54 -7.47 -3.92
C GLU A 39 25.74 -8.42 -4.81
N ILE A 40 24.41 -8.36 -4.76
CA ILE A 40 23.51 -9.10 -5.66
C ILE A 40 23.48 -8.49 -7.09
N GLY A 41 24.09 -7.32 -7.27
CA GLY A 41 24.17 -6.62 -8.56
C GLY A 41 22.96 -5.73 -8.84
N GLY A 42 22.23 -5.28 -7.82
CA GLY A 42 21.05 -4.44 -7.96
C GLY A 42 19.74 -5.21 -7.90
N LEU A 43 18.63 -4.46 -7.82
CA LEU A 43 17.28 -4.99 -7.65
C LEU A 43 16.80 -5.75 -8.91
N GLU A 44 17.30 -5.37 -10.08
CA GLU A 44 17.01 -6.02 -11.37
C GLU A 44 17.54 -7.46 -11.47
N ASN A 45 18.56 -7.80 -10.69
CA ASN A 45 19.18 -9.12 -10.66
C ASN A 45 18.62 -10.00 -9.54
N LEU A 46 17.66 -9.47 -8.77
CA LEU A 46 17.05 -10.17 -7.67
C LEU A 46 16.08 -11.23 -8.18
N VAL A 47 16.31 -12.47 -7.77
CA VAL A 47 15.37 -13.58 -8.01
C VAL A 47 14.62 -13.88 -6.72
N LEU A 48 13.31 -13.59 -6.72
CA LEU A 48 12.42 -13.90 -5.61
C LEU A 48 12.04 -15.38 -5.64
N SER A 49 12.22 -16.07 -4.53
CA SER A 49 11.72 -17.43 -4.32
C SER A 49 11.05 -17.52 -2.96
N PRO A 50 9.97 -18.30 -2.79
CA PRO A 50 9.25 -18.39 -1.52
C PRO A 50 10.14 -18.76 -0.32
N ASP A 51 11.15 -19.61 -0.52
CA ASP A 51 12.06 -20.04 0.55
C ASP A 51 13.03 -18.95 1.00
N LYS A 52 13.43 -18.05 0.08
CA LYS A 52 14.43 -17.00 0.36
C LYS A 52 13.80 -15.66 0.66
N TRP A 53 12.63 -15.41 0.09
CA TRP A 53 11.86 -14.17 0.17
C TRP A 53 10.39 -14.49 0.43
N PRO A 54 10.08 -15.06 1.61
CA PRO A 54 8.69 -15.30 1.97
C PRO A 54 7.97 -13.94 2.17
N VAL A 55 6.69 -13.89 1.82
CA VAL A 55 5.82 -12.78 2.21
C VAL A 55 5.59 -12.79 3.73
N SER A 56 5.31 -11.65 4.35
CA SER A 56 5.01 -11.56 5.79
C SER A 56 3.54 -11.83 6.10
N ASP A 57 3.16 -11.63 7.36
CA ASP A 57 1.76 -11.56 7.79
C ASP A 57 0.96 -10.45 7.08
N ASN A 58 1.61 -9.36 6.65
CA ASN A 58 0.95 -8.26 5.93
C ASN A 58 0.26 -8.77 4.65
N THR A 59 0.98 -9.50 3.79
CA THR A 59 0.38 -10.05 2.57
C THR A 59 -0.71 -11.06 2.89
N LEU A 60 -0.54 -11.90 3.91
CA LEU A 60 -1.55 -12.89 4.28
C LEU A 60 -2.85 -12.23 4.74
N MET A 61 -2.75 -11.18 5.57
CA MET A 61 -3.89 -10.41 6.02
C MET A 61 -4.52 -9.60 4.89
N HIS A 62 -3.72 -9.01 4.01
CA HIS A 62 -4.22 -8.32 2.81
C HIS A 62 -4.98 -9.27 1.88
N MET A 63 -4.48 -10.49 1.68
CA MET A 63 -5.17 -11.52 0.92
C MET A 63 -6.47 -11.96 1.61
N ALA A 64 -6.48 -12.11 2.94
CA ALA A 64 -7.70 -12.40 3.69
C ALA A 64 -8.77 -11.31 3.48
N THR A 65 -8.40 -10.03 3.53
CA THR A 65 -9.31 -8.92 3.21
C THR A 65 -9.76 -8.96 1.76
N ALA A 66 -8.83 -9.19 0.82
CA ALA A 66 -9.11 -9.21 -0.62
C ALA A 66 -10.08 -10.34 -0.98
N GLU A 67 -9.92 -11.51 -0.37
CA GLU A 67 -10.80 -12.66 -0.55
C GLU A 67 -12.20 -12.43 0.03
N ALA A 68 -12.32 -11.71 1.14
CA ALA A 68 -13.61 -11.33 1.70
C ALA A 68 -14.36 -10.33 0.81
N VAL A 69 -13.69 -9.29 0.29
CA VAL A 69 -14.38 -8.24 -0.50
C VAL A 69 -14.80 -8.68 -1.91
N ILE A 70 -14.37 -9.86 -2.36
CA ILE A 70 -14.79 -10.46 -3.64
C ILE A 70 -15.87 -11.53 -3.46
N THR A 71 -16.29 -11.85 -2.22
CA THR A 71 -17.44 -12.74 -2.03
C THR A 71 -18.73 -12.03 -2.43
N ASP A 72 -19.76 -12.83 -2.70
CA ASP A 72 -21.11 -12.31 -2.84
C ASP A 72 -21.68 -12.03 -1.45
N TYR A 73 -21.97 -10.76 -1.17
CA TYR A 73 -22.59 -10.30 0.08
C TYR A 73 -23.76 -9.36 -0.25
N TRP A 74 -24.86 -9.45 0.53
CA TRP A 74 -26.06 -8.65 0.27
C TRP A 74 -26.01 -7.29 0.97
N CYS A 75 -25.37 -7.24 2.14
CA CYS A 75 -25.16 -6.02 2.91
C CYS A 75 -23.74 -5.97 3.50
N LEU A 76 -23.34 -4.84 4.09
CA LEU A 76 -22.00 -4.69 4.68
C LEU A 76 -21.80 -5.60 5.90
N GLU A 77 -22.86 -5.93 6.64
CA GLU A 77 -22.75 -6.87 7.76
C GLU A 77 -22.36 -8.28 7.31
N ASP A 78 -22.85 -8.73 6.15
CA ASP A 78 -22.42 -10.00 5.54
C ASP A 78 -20.92 -9.97 5.23
N LEU A 79 -20.44 -8.87 4.66
CA LEU A 79 -19.02 -8.66 4.41
C LEU A 79 -18.20 -8.66 5.72
N TYR A 80 -18.69 -8.00 6.77
CA TYR A 80 -17.99 -7.96 8.06
C TYR A 80 -17.90 -9.34 8.71
N ARG A 81 -18.95 -10.17 8.61
CA ARG A 81 -18.91 -11.56 9.05
C ARG A 81 -17.88 -12.39 8.26
N GLU A 82 -17.81 -12.20 6.95
CA GLU A 82 -16.80 -12.90 6.13
C GLU A 82 -15.37 -12.42 6.45
N LEU A 83 -15.16 -11.13 6.67
CA LEU A 83 -13.87 -10.59 7.13
C LEU A 83 -13.45 -11.22 8.46
N VAL A 84 -14.38 -11.30 9.43
CA VAL A 84 -14.14 -11.96 10.72
C VAL A 84 -13.71 -13.41 10.53
N ARG A 85 -14.46 -14.18 9.75
CA ARG A 85 -14.16 -15.59 9.47
C ARG A 85 -12.75 -15.74 8.87
N ARG A 86 -12.41 -14.91 7.88
CA ARG A 86 -11.10 -14.92 7.20
C ARG A 86 -9.95 -14.53 8.13
N TYR A 87 -10.15 -13.55 8.99
CA TYR A 87 -9.13 -13.09 9.93
C TYR A 87 -8.87 -14.12 11.03
N VAL A 88 -9.91 -14.74 11.58
CA VAL A 88 -9.77 -15.84 12.53
C VAL A 88 -9.03 -17.03 11.89
N ASP A 89 -9.42 -17.44 10.68
CA ASP A 89 -8.75 -18.52 9.92
C ASP A 89 -7.28 -18.18 9.57
N ALA A 90 -6.94 -16.89 9.46
CA ALA A 90 -5.60 -16.46 9.13
C ALA A 90 -4.61 -16.65 10.29
N VAL A 91 -5.07 -16.58 11.56
CA VAL A 91 -4.21 -16.59 12.76
C VAL A 91 -3.22 -17.76 12.76
N ASP A 92 -3.69 -18.97 12.42
CA ASP A 92 -2.82 -20.17 12.37
C ASP A 92 -1.72 -20.04 11.32
N LYS A 93 -2.02 -19.39 10.19
CA LYS A 93 -1.08 -19.17 9.08
C LYS A 93 -0.07 -18.05 9.38
N LEU A 94 -0.34 -17.20 10.36
CA LEU A 94 0.58 -16.14 10.80
C LEU A 94 1.67 -16.66 11.75
N SER A 95 1.53 -17.90 12.24
CA SER A 95 2.54 -18.52 13.10
C SER A 95 3.93 -18.55 12.44
N GLY A 96 4.97 -18.21 13.20
CA GLY A 96 6.35 -18.13 12.71
C GLY A 96 6.71 -16.86 11.93
N ARG A 97 5.75 -15.96 11.64
CA ARG A 97 6.00 -14.75 10.84
C ARG A 97 6.25 -13.46 11.61
N ARG A 98 6.26 -13.52 12.95
CA ARG A 98 6.38 -12.35 13.87
C ARG A 98 5.34 -11.25 13.57
N PRO A 99 4.04 -11.59 13.55
CA PRO A 99 2.99 -10.62 13.27
C PRO A 99 2.92 -9.51 14.32
N ASP A 100 2.34 -8.38 13.94
CA ASP A 100 1.97 -7.31 14.87
C ASP A 100 1.12 -7.89 16.03
N PRO A 101 1.51 -7.71 17.31
CA PRO A 101 0.74 -8.22 18.44
C PRO A 101 -0.74 -7.82 18.41
N ALA A 102 -1.04 -6.58 18.01
CA ALA A 102 -2.42 -6.09 17.91
C ALA A 102 -3.23 -6.85 16.85
N THR A 103 -2.58 -7.32 15.78
CA THR A 103 -3.25 -8.16 14.77
C THR A 103 -3.70 -9.49 15.37
N ILE A 104 -2.82 -10.20 16.09
CA ILE A 104 -3.15 -11.52 16.65
C ILE A 104 -4.14 -11.40 17.80
N GLU A 105 -3.94 -10.46 18.71
CA GLU A 105 -4.86 -10.20 19.83
C GLU A 105 -6.24 -9.82 19.31
N GLY A 106 -6.31 -8.85 18.39
CA GLY A 106 -7.54 -8.44 17.77
C GLY A 106 -8.29 -9.58 17.07
N CYS A 107 -7.60 -10.40 16.28
CA CYS A 107 -8.23 -11.56 15.63
C CYS A 107 -8.80 -12.57 16.63
N ARG A 108 -8.19 -12.72 17.82
CA ARG A 108 -8.68 -13.62 18.88
C ARG A 108 -9.90 -13.07 19.62
N GLU A 109 -10.09 -11.75 19.63
CA GLU A 109 -11.26 -11.11 20.23
C GLU A 109 -12.50 -11.15 19.33
N LEU A 110 -12.32 -11.41 18.03
CA LEU A 110 -13.41 -11.58 17.08
C LEU A 110 -14.25 -12.82 17.42
N LYS A 111 -15.55 -12.73 17.11
CA LYS A 111 -16.54 -13.73 17.52
C LYS A 111 -17.27 -14.26 16.30
N PRO A 112 -16.68 -15.19 15.52
CA PRO A 112 -17.27 -15.68 14.27
C PRO A 112 -18.67 -16.29 14.46
N ASP A 113 -18.95 -16.84 15.65
CA ASP A 113 -20.26 -17.44 15.99
C ASP A 113 -21.30 -16.42 16.48
N ASN A 114 -20.94 -15.13 16.65
CA ASN A 114 -21.85 -14.08 17.09
C ASN A 114 -22.35 -13.24 15.91
N TYR A 115 -23.57 -13.52 15.45
CA TYR A 115 -24.12 -12.89 14.25
C TYR A 115 -24.27 -11.35 14.31
N LEU A 116 -24.50 -10.79 15.51
CA LEU A 116 -24.80 -9.36 15.69
C LEU A 116 -23.56 -8.52 16.00
N LEU A 117 -22.57 -9.10 16.68
CA LEU A 117 -21.41 -8.37 17.19
C LEU A 117 -20.07 -9.02 16.80
N ALA A 118 -20.05 -9.78 15.69
CA ALA A 118 -18.90 -10.62 15.30
C ALA A 118 -17.59 -9.85 15.19
N TRP A 119 -17.65 -8.62 14.66
CA TRP A 119 -16.51 -7.77 14.33
C TRP A 119 -16.23 -6.66 15.34
N HIS A 120 -17.06 -6.54 16.38
CA HIS A 120 -16.91 -5.51 17.39
C HIS A 120 -15.88 -5.92 18.45
N THR A 121 -14.80 -5.15 18.53
CA THR A 121 -13.74 -5.25 19.53
C THR A 121 -13.80 -4.06 20.50
N PRO A 122 -13.35 -4.20 21.76
CA PRO A 122 -13.19 -3.08 22.68
C PRO A 122 -12.13 -2.09 22.17
N PHE A 123 -12.09 -0.88 22.75
CA PHE A 123 -10.96 0.02 22.53
C PHE A 123 -9.65 -0.65 22.99
N ASN A 124 -8.57 -0.49 22.21
CA ASN A 124 -7.27 -1.07 22.54
C ASN A 124 -6.19 0.03 22.46
N GLU A 125 -5.67 0.45 23.61
CA GLU A 125 -4.59 1.44 23.71
C GLU A 125 -3.32 1.02 22.93
N LYS A 126 -3.06 -0.30 22.83
CA LYS A 126 -1.94 -0.86 22.06
C LYS A 126 -2.28 -1.08 20.58
N GLY A 127 -3.51 -0.78 20.16
CA GLY A 127 -4.00 -0.94 18.80
C GLY A 127 -3.48 0.11 17.81
N SER A 128 -2.46 0.89 18.15
CA SER A 128 -1.87 1.93 17.28
C SER A 128 -0.94 1.40 16.18
N GLY A 129 -0.76 0.07 16.11
CA GLY A 129 0.08 -0.62 15.12
C GLY A 129 -0.37 -0.42 13.66
N PHE A 130 0.52 -0.74 12.73
CA PHE A 130 0.29 -0.56 11.29
C PHE A 130 -0.47 -1.72 10.64
N GLY A 131 -0.75 -2.81 11.35
CA GLY A 131 -1.38 -4.00 10.79
C GLY A 131 -2.78 -3.77 10.24
N ALA A 132 -3.48 -2.71 10.65
CA ALA A 132 -4.73 -2.27 10.01
C ALA A 132 -4.50 -1.68 8.62
N SER A 133 -3.48 -0.84 8.46
CA SER A 133 -3.11 -0.20 7.18
C SER A 133 -2.72 -1.23 6.13
N THR A 134 -1.85 -2.18 6.48
CA THR A 134 -1.25 -3.13 5.53
C THR A 134 -2.24 -4.12 4.92
N LYS A 135 -3.44 -4.26 5.48
CA LYS A 135 -4.50 -5.12 4.95
C LYS A 135 -5.63 -4.39 4.23
N ALA A 136 -5.55 -3.06 4.09
CA ALA A 136 -6.65 -2.22 3.62
C ALA A 136 -6.56 -1.81 2.13
N MET A 137 -5.45 -2.09 1.44
CA MET A 137 -5.24 -1.65 0.06
C MET A 137 -6.35 -2.13 -0.90
N CYS A 138 -6.82 -3.36 -0.75
CA CYS A 138 -7.89 -3.92 -1.60
C CYS A 138 -9.24 -3.23 -1.41
N LEU A 139 -9.47 -2.56 -0.27
CA LEU A 139 -10.69 -1.78 -0.04
C LEU A 139 -10.73 -0.56 -0.96
N GLY A 140 -9.59 0.14 -1.08
CA GLY A 140 -9.43 1.22 -2.05
C GLY A 140 -9.63 0.75 -3.48
N MET A 141 -9.22 -0.47 -3.82
CA MET A 141 -9.48 -1.09 -5.13
C MET A 141 -10.95 -1.43 -5.33
N ARG A 142 -11.67 -1.85 -4.29
CA ARG A 142 -13.08 -2.27 -4.36
C ARG A 142 -14.04 -1.08 -4.43
N TYR A 143 -13.72 0.00 -3.72
CA TYR A 143 -14.56 1.18 -3.53
C TYR A 143 -13.94 2.46 -4.12
N TRP A 144 -13.13 2.32 -5.18
CA TRP A 144 -12.35 3.42 -5.76
C TRP A 144 -13.18 4.56 -6.36
N LYS A 145 -14.47 4.36 -6.67
CA LYS A 145 -15.29 5.38 -7.33
C LYS A 145 -15.68 6.49 -6.35
N PRO A 146 -15.68 7.78 -6.76
CA PRO A 146 -16.05 8.89 -5.86
C PRO A 146 -17.42 8.72 -5.19
N GLU A 147 -18.40 8.14 -5.90
CA GLU A 147 -19.76 7.90 -5.38
C GLU A 147 -19.80 6.80 -4.31
N ARG A 148 -18.69 6.09 -4.08
CA ARG A 148 -18.55 5.04 -3.06
C ARG A 148 -17.69 5.49 -1.87
N LEU A 149 -17.40 6.78 -1.75
CA LEU A 149 -16.55 7.32 -0.67
C LEU A 149 -17.08 6.96 0.72
N GLU A 150 -18.38 7.10 0.98
CA GLU A 150 -18.98 6.73 2.26
C GLU A 150 -18.77 5.25 2.58
N SER A 151 -18.99 4.36 1.61
CA SER A 151 -18.72 2.93 1.76
C SER A 151 -17.23 2.64 1.98
N LEU A 152 -16.32 3.38 1.33
CA LEU A 152 -14.89 3.23 1.54
C LEU A 152 -14.52 3.64 2.97
N ILE A 153 -15.06 4.76 3.47
CA ILE A 153 -14.84 5.21 4.85
C ILE A 153 -15.31 4.14 5.82
N GLU A 154 -16.58 3.77 5.75
CA GLU A 154 -17.18 2.79 6.65
C GLU A 154 -16.41 1.45 6.65
N VAL A 155 -16.20 0.84 5.47
CA VAL A 155 -15.56 -0.48 5.39
C VAL A 155 -14.09 -0.44 5.81
N SER A 156 -13.36 0.64 5.50
CA SER A 156 -11.95 0.77 5.93
C SER A 156 -11.81 1.00 7.43
N ILE A 157 -12.71 1.77 8.04
CA ILE A 157 -12.75 1.97 9.49
C ILE A 157 -13.08 0.67 10.19
N GLU A 158 -14.16 -0.03 9.82
CA GLU A 158 -14.55 -1.29 10.46
C GLU A 158 -13.48 -2.38 10.27
N CYS A 159 -12.92 -2.52 9.06
CA CYS A 159 -11.80 -3.43 8.79
C CYS A 159 -10.58 -3.16 9.69
N GLY A 160 -10.25 -1.88 9.93
CA GLY A 160 -9.18 -1.49 10.85
C GLY A 160 -9.53 -1.85 12.30
N ARG A 161 -10.72 -1.45 12.76
CA ARG A 161 -11.19 -1.62 14.14
C ARG A 161 -11.27 -3.08 14.57
N MET A 162 -11.56 -4.01 13.65
CA MET A 162 -11.55 -5.46 13.93
C MET A 162 -10.26 -5.96 14.61
N THR A 163 -9.13 -5.26 14.43
CA THR A 163 -7.86 -5.65 15.06
C THR A 163 -7.12 -4.49 15.75
N HIS A 164 -7.38 -3.26 15.32
CA HIS A 164 -6.68 -2.06 15.74
C HIS A 164 -7.73 -1.01 16.11
N ASN A 165 -8.51 -1.29 17.14
CA ASN A 165 -9.54 -0.36 17.60
C ASN A 165 -8.93 0.81 18.41
N HIS A 166 -8.14 1.60 17.69
CA HIS A 166 -7.42 2.78 18.13
C HIS A 166 -7.33 3.74 16.93
N PRO A 167 -7.63 5.04 17.06
CA PRO A 167 -7.64 5.98 15.93
C PRO A 167 -6.41 5.94 15.04
N THR A 168 -5.21 5.99 15.62
CA THR A 168 -3.95 5.86 14.87
C THR A 168 -3.88 4.61 13.98
N GLY A 169 -4.43 3.48 14.44
CA GLY A 169 -4.43 2.22 13.69
C GLY A 169 -5.50 2.21 12.59
N PHE A 170 -6.79 2.36 12.95
CA PHE A 170 -7.86 2.25 11.96
C PHE A 170 -7.92 3.43 10.98
N LEU A 171 -7.45 4.63 11.34
CA LEU A 171 -7.30 5.74 10.38
C LEU A 171 -6.15 5.49 9.40
N GLY A 172 -5.18 4.66 9.77
CA GLY A 172 -4.18 4.13 8.85
C GLY A 172 -4.78 3.22 7.77
N SER A 173 -5.78 2.39 8.14
CA SER A 173 -6.58 1.61 7.17
C SER A 173 -7.34 2.53 6.20
N LEU A 174 -8.02 3.57 6.73
CA LEU A 174 -8.69 4.58 5.92
C LEU A 174 -7.73 5.29 4.95
N CYS A 175 -6.60 5.78 5.46
CA CYS A 175 -5.55 6.43 4.66
C CYS A 175 -5.12 5.53 3.49
N THR A 176 -4.81 4.27 3.79
CA THR A 176 -4.37 3.30 2.79
C THR A 176 -5.43 3.08 1.71
N ALA A 177 -6.68 2.87 2.11
CA ALA A 177 -7.79 2.66 1.19
C ALA A 177 -8.03 3.90 0.30
N LEU A 178 -8.00 5.10 0.89
CA LEU A 178 -8.17 6.36 0.15
C LEU A 178 -7.05 6.56 -0.88
N PHE A 179 -5.79 6.36 -0.49
CA PHE A 179 -4.66 6.57 -1.39
C PHE A 179 -4.67 5.60 -2.56
N VAL A 180 -5.07 4.34 -2.35
CA VAL A 180 -5.27 3.39 -3.44
C VAL A 180 -6.44 3.81 -4.34
N ALA A 181 -7.55 4.30 -3.78
CA ALA A 181 -8.65 4.84 -4.57
C ALA A 181 -8.20 6.04 -5.42
N TYR A 182 -7.46 6.98 -4.82
CA TYR A 182 -6.91 8.14 -5.51
C TYR A 182 -5.93 7.76 -6.63
N ALA A 183 -5.09 6.75 -6.40
CA ALA A 183 -4.21 6.21 -7.44
C ALA A 183 -5.01 5.67 -8.63
N ILE A 184 -6.09 4.93 -8.39
CA ILE A 184 -6.95 4.38 -9.44
C ILE A 184 -7.69 5.49 -10.18
N GLN A 185 -8.14 6.52 -9.47
CA GLN A 185 -8.77 7.72 -10.03
C GLN A 185 -7.77 8.60 -10.82
N GLY A 186 -6.46 8.35 -10.71
CA GLY A 186 -5.43 9.15 -11.37
C GLY A 186 -5.21 10.51 -10.73
N LYS A 187 -5.59 10.69 -9.45
CA LYS A 187 -5.33 11.92 -8.72
C LYS A 187 -3.82 12.16 -8.56
N PRO A 188 -3.31 13.39 -8.71
CA PRO A 188 -1.91 13.67 -8.51
C PRO A 188 -1.48 13.36 -7.06
N LEU A 189 -0.37 12.64 -6.90
CA LEU A 189 0.14 12.15 -5.59
C LEU A 189 0.27 13.25 -4.54
N VAL A 190 0.73 14.44 -4.97
CA VAL A 190 0.92 15.61 -4.10
C VAL A 190 -0.37 16.06 -3.39
N GLN A 191 -1.53 15.69 -3.92
CA GLN A 191 -2.82 16.08 -3.36
C GLN A 191 -3.36 15.08 -2.33
N TRP A 192 -2.82 13.86 -2.27
CA TRP A 192 -3.48 12.77 -1.55
C TRP A 192 -3.64 13.06 -0.07
N GLY A 193 -2.59 13.59 0.59
CA GLY A 193 -2.65 13.92 2.01
C GLY A 193 -3.67 15.01 2.33
N ARG A 194 -3.66 16.13 1.60
CA ARG A 194 -4.66 17.21 1.80
C ARG A 194 -6.09 16.76 1.51
N GLU A 195 -6.28 15.91 0.50
CA GLU A 195 -7.60 15.35 0.17
C GLU A 195 -8.07 14.37 1.25
N MET A 196 -7.16 13.56 1.82
CA MET A 196 -7.48 12.71 2.96
C MET A 196 -7.87 13.52 4.19
N MET A 197 -7.19 14.63 4.48
CA MET A 197 -7.54 15.50 5.61
C MET A 197 -8.95 16.09 5.49
N LYS A 198 -9.49 16.26 4.27
CA LYS A 198 -10.90 16.64 4.05
C LYS A 198 -11.88 15.50 4.36
N VAL A 199 -11.43 14.25 4.28
CA VAL A 199 -12.25 13.04 4.53
C VAL A 199 -12.24 12.64 6.01
N VAL A 200 -11.17 12.94 6.77
CA VAL A 200 -11.06 12.58 8.19
C VAL A 200 -12.29 13.01 9.01
N PRO A 201 -12.83 14.24 8.90
CA PRO A 201 -14.05 14.63 9.63
C PRO A 201 -15.27 13.74 9.34
N MET A 202 -15.43 13.26 8.10
CA MET A 202 -16.51 12.34 7.74
C MET A 202 -16.34 10.97 8.42
N ALA A 203 -15.10 10.51 8.56
CA ALA A 203 -14.78 9.30 9.30
C ALA A 203 -15.06 9.48 10.81
N GLU A 204 -14.83 10.67 11.36
CA GLU A 204 -15.15 11.00 12.74
C GLU A 204 -16.67 10.95 12.99
N GLU A 205 -17.46 11.52 12.07
CA GLU A 205 -18.92 11.45 12.12
C GLU A 205 -19.44 10.02 12.05
N TYR A 206 -18.83 9.17 11.21
CA TYR A 206 -19.13 7.74 11.19
C TYR A 206 -18.85 7.09 12.55
N CYS A 207 -17.67 7.35 13.12
CA CYS A 207 -17.27 6.81 14.43
C CYS A 207 -18.21 7.28 15.56
N LYS A 208 -18.62 8.56 15.57
CA LYS A 208 -19.57 9.10 16.56
C LYS A 208 -20.92 8.38 16.53
N LYS A 209 -21.33 7.84 15.38
CA LYS A 209 -22.58 7.06 15.23
C LYS A 209 -22.42 5.60 15.66
N THR A 210 -21.22 5.03 15.58
CA THR A 210 -20.97 3.59 15.77
C THR A 210 -20.24 3.25 17.07
N ILE A 211 -19.61 4.23 17.73
CA ILE A 211 -18.85 4.09 18.96
C ILE A 211 -19.60 4.75 20.12
N ARG A 212 -19.91 3.96 21.17
CA ARG A 212 -20.66 4.45 22.34
C ARG A 212 -19.85 5.41 23.22
N HIS A 213 -18.56 5.16 23.39
CA HIS A 213 -17.69 5.90 24.30
C HIS A 213 -16.54 6.57 23.53
N MET A 214 -16.85 7.65 22.79
CA MET A 214 -15.87 8.36 21.96
C MET A 214 -14.77 9.10 22.76
N ALA A 215 -14.96 9.31 24.07
CA ALA A 215 -14.01 10.04 24.91
C ALA A 215 -12.61 9.41 24.88
N GLU A 216 -12.52 8.07 24.89
CA GLU A 216 -11.26 7.32 24.84
C GLU A 216 -10.53 7.47 23.48
N TYR A 217 -11.23 7.91 22.43
CA TYR A 217 -10.70 8.02 21.08
C TYR A 217 -10.20 9.45 20.78
N GLN A 218 -10.65 10.46 21.51
CA GLN A 218 -10.50 11.86 21.11
C GLN A 218 -9.04 12.32 21.08
N GLU A 219 -8.24 12.00 22.11
CA GLU A 219 -6.82 12.37 22.16
C GLU A 219 -6.03 11.71 21.02
N HIS A 220 -6.28 10.42 20.77
CA HIS A 220 -5.61 9.65 19.73
C HIS A 220 -6.05 10.06 18.31
N TRP A 221 -7.28 10.55 18.17
CA TRP A 221 -7.76 11.14 16.93
C TRP A 221 -6.99 12.40 16.59
N PHE A 222 -6.93 13.34 17.56
CA PHE A 222 -6.16 14.57 17.42
C PHE A 222 -4.69 14.30 17.11
N TYR A 223 -4.10 13.28 17.75
CA TYR A 223 -2.74 12.85 17.46
C TYR A 223 -2.55 12.49 15.98
N PHE A 224 -3.45 11.70 15.39
CA PHE A 224 -3.37 11.33 13.97
C PHE A 224 -3.47 12.56 13.06
N GLU A 225 -4.42 13.45 13.31
CA GLU A 225 -4.63 14.67 12.53
C GLU A 225 -3.41 15.60 12.58
N ALA A 226 -2.92 15.89 13.79
CA ALA A 226 -1.78 16.76 13.99
C ALA A 226 -0.53 16.22 13.27
N LYS A 227 -0.28 14.91 13.36
CA LYS A 227 0.88 14.29 12.68
C LYS A 227 0.80 14.41 11.16
N TRP A 228 -0.39 14.24 10.58
CA TRP A 228 -0.58 14.45 9.14
C TRP A 228 -0.42 15.92 8.76
N GLN A 229 -0.97 16.85 9.53
CA GLN A 229 -0.80 18.28 9.28
C GLN A 229 0.69 18.67 9.28
N PHE A 230 1.43 18.30 10.33
CA PHE A 230 2.86 18.56 10.41
C PHE A 230 3.62 17.97 9.22
N TYR A 231 3.30 16.74 8.79
CA TYR A 231 3.94 16.14 7.63
C TYR A 231 3.70 16.93 6.34
N LEU A 232 2.45 17.36 6.11
CA LEU A 232 2.09 18.11 4.91
C LEU A 232 2.73 19.50 4.90
N GLU A 233 2.84 20.15 6.06
CA GLU A 233 3.56 21.41 6.23
C GLU A 233 5.07 21.23 6.01
N GLU A 234 5.69 20.23 6.62
CA GLU A 234 7.12 19.92 6.49
C GLU A 234 7.52 19.62 5.03
N ARG A 235 6.60 19.04 4.25
CA ARG A 235 6.80 18.77 2.83
C ARG A 235 6.33 19.90 1.92
N GLU A 236 5.77 20.97 2.46
CA GLU A 236 5.16 22.07 1.71
C GLU A 236 4.13 21.58 0.68
N ILE A 237 3.15 20.79 1.12
CA ILE A 237 2.05 20.23 0.31
C ILE A 237 0.68 20.32 1.02
N ASN A 238 0.55 21.16 2.04
CA ASN A 238 -0.69 21.39 2.78
C ASN A 238 -1.68 22.31 2.02
N GLU A 239 -1.18 23.21 1.18
CA GLU A 239 -1.98 24.20 0.44
C GLU A 239 -2.25 23.80 -1.02
N GLU A 240 -3.25 24.41 -1.67
CA GLU A 240 -3.62 24.07 -3.06
C GLU A 240 -2.57 24.50 -4.10
N ASN A 241 -1.89 25.61 -3.85
CA ASN A 241 -0.83 26.14 -4.71
C ASN A 241 0.49 25.36 -4.59
N GLN A 242 0.63 24.57 -3.53
CA GLN A 242 1.78 23.72 -3.27
C GLN A 242 1.64 22.37 -3.99
N ASN A 243 2.36 22.21 -5.10
CA ASN A 243 2.27 21.02 -5.96
C ASN A 243 3.62 20.30 -6.19
N LYS A 244 4.63 20.66 -5.40
CA LYS A 244 5.94 20.01 -5.41
C LYS A 244 6.43 19.82 -3.97
N PRO A 245 6.62 18.59 -3.50
CA PRO A 245 7.11 18.38 -2.15
C PRO A 245 8.58 18.81 -2.01
N VAL A 246 8.91 19.37 -0.87
CA VAL A 246 10.28 19.73 -0.46
C VAL A 246 10.85 18.63 0.42
N PHE A 247 12.11 18.27 0.20
CA PHE A 247 12.85 17.32 1.04
C PHE A 247 14.13 17.99 1.53
N PRO A 248 14.69 17.57 2.67
CA PRO A 248 15.97 18.04 3.14
C PRO A 248 17.08 17.83 2.09
N ASP A 249 18.07 18.72 2.06
CA ASP A 249 19.22 18.61 1.15
C ASP A 249 19.98 17.29 1.32
N ASN A 250 20.07 16.80 2.57
CA ASN A 250 20.55 15.47 2.87
C ASN A 250 19.38 14.55 3.26
N TYR A 251 18.98 13.66 2.34
CA TYR A 251 17.89 12.71 2.52
C TYR A 251 18.29 11.29 2.07
N ASP A 252 19.53 10.91 2.38
CA ASP A 252 20.07 9.59 2.07
C ASP A 252 19.49 8.46 2.96
N ALA A 253 19.97 7.23 2.80
CA ALA A 253 19.44 6.09 3.53
C ALA A 253 19.63 6.21 5.06
N GLU A 254 20.72 6.81 5.50
CA GLU A 254 21.05 6.95 6.92
C GLU A 254 20.20 8.06 7.56
N GLU A 255 20.03 9.19 6.88
CA GLU A 255 19.16 10.26 7.35
C GLU A 255 17.69 9.82 7.39
N ARG A 256 17.23 9.05 6.39
CA ARG A 256 15.88 8.46 6.45
C ARG A 256 15.72 7.49 7.63
N GLU A 257 16.74 6.71 7.94
CA GLU A 257 16.71 5.79 9.09
C GLU A 257 16.69 6.55 10.43
N LYS A 258 17.44 7.65 10.57
CA LYS A 258 17.38 8.53 11.74
C LYS A 258 15.98 9.10 11.96
N VAL A 259 15.32 9.54 10.89
CA VAL A 259 13.94 10.05 10.93
C VAL A 259 12.95 8.95 11.34
N THR A 260 13.12 7.72 10.80
CA THR A 260 12.28 6.57 11.18
C THR A 260 12.55 6.10 12.62
N ALA A 261 13.80 5.97 13.05
CA ALA A 261 14.16 5.49 14.38
C ALA A 261 13.78 6.46 15.50
N ALA A 262 13.89 7.78 15.26
CA ALA A 262 13.40 8.81 16.18
C ALA A 262 11.87 8.76 16.36
N SER A 263 11.16 8.15 15.41
CA SER A 263 9.75 7.87 15.53
C SER A 263 9.51 6.68 16.46
N GLU A 264 10.12 5.52 16.17
CA GLU A 264 9.90 4.29 16.94
C GLU A 264 10.22 4.43 18.44
N SER A 265 11.23 5.25 18.80
CA SER A 265 11.55 5.54 20.20
C SER A 265 10.49 6.39 20.89
N ALA A 266 9.84 7.32 20.18
CA ALA A 266 8.72 8.10 20.69
C ALA A 266 7.44 7.24 20.90
N GLN A 267 7.31 6.12 20.19
CA GLN A 267 6.22 5.16 20.41
C GLN A 267 6.40 4.30 21.68
N LYS A 268 7.65 4.15 22.16
CA LYS A 268 8.00 3.38 23.36
C LYS A 268 8.11 4.24 24.63
N GLY A 269 8.29 5.56 24.49
CA GLY A 269 8.45 6.48 25.62
C GLY A 269 7.14 7.18 25.99
N SER A 270 6.49 6.72 27.05
CA SER A 270 5.42 7.46 27.73
C SER A 270 6.03 8.55 28.62
N GLU A 271 6.26 9.75 28.09
CA GLU A 271 6.42 10.96 28.92
C GLU A 271 6.11 12.24 28.12
N LEU A 272 5.10 12.97 28.60
CA LEU A 272 4.33 13.98 27.87
C LEU A 272 4.94 15.40 27.93
N ARG A 273 6.25 15.56 28.12
CA ARG A 273 6.87 16.89 28.20
C ARG A 273 8.19 16.91 27.42
N GLU A 274 8.24 17.80 26.42
CA GLU A 274 9.36 18.11 25.47
C GLU A 274 9.37 17.46 24.07
N VAL A 275 8.33 16.76 23.61
CA VAL A 275 8.40 16.01 22.33
C VAL A 275 7.41 16.52 21.28
N PHE A 276 7.56 17.77 20.80
CA PHE A 276 6.74 18.30 19.70
C PHE A 276 7.45 18.34 18.33
N SER A 277 8.67 17.81 18.21
CA SER A 277 9.47 17.92 16.97
C SER A 277 9.70 16.62 16.19
N LYS A 278 9.31 15.42 16.67
CA LYS A 278 9.82 14.18 16.05
C LYS A 278 8.77 13.06 15.99
N GLY A 279 8.55 12.56 14.77
CA GLY A 279 8.28 11.15 14.49
C GLY A 279 6.83 10.70 14.25
N HIS A 280 6.51 10.26 13.03
CA HIS A 280 6.18 8.87 12.66
C HIS A 280 5.98 8.73 11.16
N THR A 281 7.01 8.18 10.52
CA THR A 281 7.12 8.00 9.07
C THR A 281 6.58 6.67 8.58
N ASN A 282 6.06 5.75 9.42
CA ASN A 282 5.73 4.39 8.95
C ASN A 282 4.45 4.29 8.09
N ILE A 283 3.42 5.11 8.35
CA ILE A 283 2.29 5.26 7.41
C ILE A 283 2.71 6.07 6.17
N LEU A 284 3.65 7.01 6.33
CA LEU A 284 4.09 7.93 5.27
C LEU A 284 5.16 7.33 4.34
N GLN A 285 5.96 6.37 4.82
CA GLN A 285 7.01 5.64 4.08
C GLN A 285 6.42 4.63 3.11
N LEU A 286 5.17 4.19 3.33
CA LEU A 286 4.42 3.40 2.35
C LEU A 286 4.13 4.18 1.06
N TYR A 287 4.16 5.52 1.08
CA TYR A 287 3.57 6.33 0.01
C TYR A 287 4.50 7.37 -0.65
N LEU A 288 5.62 7.78 -0.04
CA LEU A 288 6.33 8.99 -0.49
C LEU A 288 7.86 8.79 -0.61
N VAL A 289 8.28 8.17 -1.71
CA VAL A 289 9.66 8.23 -2.26
C VAL A 289 9.60 8.87 -3.64
N PRO A 290 10.13 10.09 -3.86
CA PRO A 290 10.13 10.74 -5.16
C PRO A 290 11.51 10.66 -5.78
N GLU A 291 11.71 9.68 -6.66
CA GLU A 291 12.45 9.96 -7.88
C GLU A 291 12.00 9.03 -9.00
N GLN A 292 11.73 9.65 -10.15
CA GLN A 292 11.46 9.07 -11.47
C GLN A 292 10.00 9.02 -11.92
N ARG A 293 9.83 9.58 -13.11
CA ARG A 293 8.58 9.99 -13.75
C ARG A 293 7.76 8.78 -14.21
N GLU A 294 6.45 9.00 -14.20
CA GLU A 294 5.39 8.26 -14.89
C GLU A 294 5.13 6.81 -14.46
N SER A 295 3.90 6.61 -13.96
CA SER A 295 3.15 5.35 -13.76
C SER A 295 3.14 4.78 -12.34
N LEU A 296 1.92 4.58 -11.84
CA LEU A 296 1.56 4.01 -10.54
C LEU A 296 2.48 2.84 -10.13
N CYS A 297 3.13 2.95 -8.96
CA CYS A 297 3.61 1.81 -8.17
C CYS A 297 3.51 2.18 -6.69
N VAL A 298 2.56 1.54 -5.98
CA VAL A 298 2.62 1.39 -4.52
C VAL A 298 3.84 0.50 -4.26
N PHE A 299 4.78 1.00 -3.44
CA PHE A 299 6.19 0.58 -3.28
C PHE A 299 7.10 0.92 -4.47
N PHE A 300 7.86 2.01 -4.30
CA PHE A 300 8.77 2.59 -5.29
C PHE A 300 10.11 1.83 -5.37
N PHE A 301 10.46 1.39 -6.58
CA PHE A 301 11.74 0.77 -6.97
C PHE A 301 12.82 1.85 -7.27
N PRO A 302 14.08 1.70 -6.83
CA PRO A 302 15.19 2.53 -7.30
C PRO A 302 15.80 1.99 -8.61
N LYS A 303 16.00 2.85 -9.62
CA LYS A 303 16.97 2.57 -10.69
C LYS A 303 17.96 3.73 -10.86
N PHE A 304 19.22 3.40 -10.53
CA PHE A 304 20.43 4.13 -10.85
C PHE A 304 20.51 4.42 -12.36
N LEU A 305 20.64 5.68 -12.74
CA LEU A 305 21.30 6.05 -14.00
C LEU A 305 22.43 7.04 -13.70
N GLY A 306 23.60 6.45 -13.47
CA GLY A 306 24.87 7.17 -13.53
C GLY A 306 25.09 7.79 -14.90
N LYS A 307 25.61 9.02 -14.88
CA LYS A 307 26.03 9.82 -16.02
C LYS A 307 26.86 8.99 -17.02
N ASN A 308 26.32 8.66 -18.20
CA ASN A 308 27.13 8.39 -19.39
C ASN A 308 26.32 8.44 -20.70
N LYS A 309 26.36 9.60 -21.38
CA LYS A 309 25.68 9.91 -22.66
C LYS A 309 26.18 9.12 -23.89
N LYS A 310 26.99 8.07 -23.73
CA LYS A 310 27.61 7.32 -24.86
C LYS A 310 27.03 5.93 -25.13
N LEU A 311 26.07 5.43 -24.32
CA LEU A 311 25.53 4.07 -24.47
C LEU A 311 24.17 3.98 -25.18
N GLN A 312 23.53 5.11 -25.53
CA GLN A 312 22.22 5.11 -26.21
C GLN A 312 22.31 4.78 -27.71
N SER A 313 23.45 4.96 -28.37
CA SER A 313 23.58 4.72 -29.82
C SER A 313 23.90 3.26 -30.21
N LYS A 314 24.32 2.39 -29.27
CA LYS A 314 24.69 1.00 -29.58
C LYS A 314 23.58 -0.03 -29.37
N VAL A 315 22.53 0.29 -28.61
CA VAL A 315 21.39 -0.61 -28.36
C VAL A 315 20.34 -0.53 -29.48
N GLN A 316 20.21 0.64 -30.14
CA GLN A 316 19.30 0.82 -31.29
C GLN A 316 19.70 0.03 -32.55
N VAL A 317 20.98 -0.33 -32.72
CA VAL A 317 21.48 -0.93 -33.98
C VAL A 317 21.40 -2.46 -34.01
N LYS A 318 21.15 -3.14 -32.88
CA LYS A 318 21.07 -4.62 -32.84
C LYS A 318 19.66 -5.21 -32.93
N CYS A 319 18.60 -4.44 -32.66
CA CYS A 319 17.21 -4.94 -32.76
C CYS A 319 16.60 -4.87 -34.18
N CYS A 320 17.10 -4.00 -35.07
CA CYS A 320 16.49 -3.81 -36.40
C CYS A 320 16.89 -4.83 -37.48
N LYS A 321 17.66 -5.88 -37.18
CA LYS A 321 18.11 -6.88 -38.18
C LYS A 321 17.40 -8.24 -38.14
N LYS A 322 16.37 -8.43 -37.30
CA LYS A 322 15.68 -9.74 -37.19
C LYS A 322 14.17 -9.74 -37.47
N ALA A 323 13.60 -8.66 -37.99
CA ALA A 323 12.16 -8.58 -38.29
C ALA A 323 11.86 -8.08 -39.71
N ALA A 324 12.65 -8.49 -40.70
CA ALA A 324 12.38 -8.25 -42.12
C ALA A 324 12.24 -9.58 -42.86
N ALA A 325 11.12 -10.26 -42.66
CA ALA A 325 10.59 -11.26 -43.58
C ALA A 325 9.14 -11.54 -43.17
N ILE A 326 8.18 -10.94 -43.88
CA ILE A 326 6.87 -11.46 -44.30
C ILE A 326 6.12 -10.28 -44.97
N SER A 327 5.66 -10.51 -46.21
CA SER A 327 5.04 -9.55 -47.13
C SER A 327 3.53 -9.31 -46.85
N PRO A 328 2.89 -8.28 -47.44
CA PRO A 328 1.60 -7.74 -47.01
C PRO A 328 0.40 -8.05 -47.94
N GLU A 329 -0.82 -8.12 -47.38
CA GLU A 329 -2.11 -7.93 -48.09
C GLU A 329 -3.00 -7.03 -47.19
N VAL A 330 -3.16 -5.75 -47.49
CA VAL A 330 -4.15 -5.08 -48.36
C VAL A 330 -5.60 -5.14 -47.84
N LEU A 331 -6.04 -4.04 -47.21
CA LEU A 331 -7.41 -3.54 -47.29
C LEU A 331 -7.40 -2.00 -47.07
N LYS A 332 -7.66 -1.28 -48.17
CA LYS A 332 -8.06 0.15 -48.24
C LYS A 332 -9.57 0.23 -47.88
N VAL A 333 -10.25 1.30 -47.43
CA VAL A 333 -10.44 2.75 -47.78
C VAL A 333 -11.50 3.28 -46.74
N PRO A 334 -11.98 4.55 -46.63
CA PRO A 334 -11.48 5.90 -46.99
C PRO A 334 -11.27 6.85 -45.79
N ALA A 335 -10.63 7.98 -46.09
CA ALA A 335 -10.47 9.15 -45.22
C ALA A 335 -11.63 10.15 -45.36
N VAL A 336 -12.13 10.61 -44.22
CA VAL A 336 -12.74 11.93 -43.93
C VAL A 336 -12.45 12.12 -42.43
N GLY A 337 -11.68 13.08 -41.93
CA GLY A 337 -11.53 14.48 -42.32
C GLY A 337 -12.01 15.31 -41.14
N GLU A 338 -11.25 15.34 -40.03
CA GLU A 338 -11.23 16.42 -39.02
C GLU A 338 -10.19 16.11 -37.93
N GLU A 339 -9.43 17.15 -37.57
CA GLU A 339 -8.24 17.13 -36.72
C GLU A 339 -8.55 16.79 -35.27
N VAL A 340 -8.10 15.62 -34.78
CA VAL A 340 -7.89 15.40 -33.34
C VAL A 340 -6.76 14.38 -33.09
N LEU A 341 -5.86 14.73 -32.17
CA LEU A 341 -4.94 13.86 -31.39
C LEU A 341 -3.76 13.19 -32.10
N MET A 342 -2.63 13.11 -31.37
CA MET A 342 -2.08 11.84 -30.87
C MET A 342 -0.60 12.03 -30.52
N SER A 343 -0.29 12.37 -29.27
CA SER A 343 1.05 12.18 -28.72
C SER A 343 1.30 10.67 -28.62
N ASN A 344 2.16 10.18 -29.50
CA ASN A 344 2.49 8.78 -29.73
C ASN A 344 2.81 8.00 -28.45
N VAL A 345 1.91 7.12 -28.02
CA VAL A 345 2.25 5.95 -27.20
C VAL A 345 2.33 4.75 -28.14
N VAL A 346 3.55 4.40 -28.52
CA VAL A 346 3.82 3.14 -29.22
C VAL A 346 3.63 2.01 -28.22
N ILE A 347 2.50 1.34 -28.31
CA ILE A 347 2.21 0.08 -27.62
C ILE A 347 3.12 -0.99 -28.25
N CYS A 348 4.18 -1.38 -27.55
CA CYS A 348 4.89 -2.60 -27.87
C CYS A 348 4.12 -3.76 -27.24
N SER A 349 3.29 -4.43 -28.06
CA SER A 349 2.65 -5.70 -27.70
C SER A 349 3.73 -6.78 -27.55
N ALA A 350 4.15 -7.08 -26.33
CA ALA A 350 4.82 -8.34 -26.04
C ALA A 350 3.74 -9.42 -25.93
N SER A 351 3.73 -10.30 -26.94
CA SER A 351 2.74 -11.35 -27.14
C SER A 351 2.54 -12.27 -25.94
N THR A 352 1.26 -12.50 -25.68
CA THR A 352 0.65 -13.67 -25.02
C THR A 352 1.24 -14.98 -25.57
N LYS A 353 2.26 -15.55 -24.92
CA LYS A 353 2.65 -16.96 -25.06
C LYS A 353 3.20 -17.51 -23.75
N LEU A 354 2.31 -17.65 -22.75
CA LEU A 354 2.50 -18.54 -21.59
C LEU A 354 1.15 -18.81 -20.92
N VAL A 355 0.15 -19.15 -21.73
CA VAL A 355 -1.07 -19.85 -21.29
C VAL A 355 -1.23 -21.02 -22.23
N ASN A 356 -0.64 -22.15 -21.86
CA ASN A 356 -0.96 -23.52 -22.29
C ASN A 356 0.24 -24.42 -21.97
N LYS A 357 0.26 -24.96 -20.75
CA LYS A 357 0.81 -26.27 -20.39
C LYS A 357 0.56 -26.52 -18.90
N LEU A 358 -0.70 -26.80 -18.56
CA LEU A 358 -1.04 -27.64 -17.42
C LEU A 358 -1.70 -28.89 -18.02
N PRO A 359 -1.16 -30.11 -17.80
CA PRO A 359 -1.88 -31.31 -18.17
C PRO A 359 -3.10 -31.46 -17.26
N SER A 360 -4.23 -31.76 -17.87
CA SER A 360 -5.42 -32.28 -17.20
C SER A 360 -5.05 -33.49 -16.33
N ALA A 361 -5.39 -33.44 -15.04
CA ALA A 361 -5.62 -34.64 -14.26
C ALA A 361 -7.06 -34.58 -13.74
N ARG A 362 -7.90 -35.39 -14.37
CA ARG A 362 -9.26 -35.74 -13.93
C ARG A 362 -9.16 -36.74 -12.77
N ALA A 363 -10.16 -36.64 -11.89
CA ALA A 363 -10.86 -37.71 -11.17
C ALA A 363 -10.01 -38.78 -10.45
N ILE A 364 -10.10 -38.78 -9.11
CA ILE A 364 -10.94 -39.68 -8.29
C ILE A 364 -11.26 -38.95 -7.00
#